data_AF-A0AAV5R2V8-F1
#
_entry.id   AF-A0AAV5R2V8-F1
#
_cell.length_a   1.000
_cell.length_b   1.000
_cell.length_c   1.000
_cell.angle_alpha   90.00
_cell.angle_beta   90.00
_cell.angle_gamma   90.00
#
_symmetry.space_group_name_H-M   'P 1'
#
loop_
_entity.id
_entity.type
_entity.pdbx_description
1 polymer ?
#
loop_
_entity_poly.entity_id
_entity_poly.type
_entity_poly.pdbx_seq_one_letter_code
_entity_poly.pdbx_strand_id
1 'polypeptide(L)'
;MAVRHRPAVPPLPRLRVKNSVAKQEANPCLVIMSQMLNCWASNGEGNIACKGLETDLKACMAKGIKVAPPPKPTLNYHAARLLPKIHKQEKK
;
A
#
# COMPACT_ATOMS: atom_id res chain seq x y z
N MET A 1 35.72 -12.09 -11.24
CA MET A 1 34.40 -11.68 -11.77
C MET A 1 33.34 -12.44 -10.98
N ALA A 2 32.47 -11.75 -10.24
CA ALA A 2 31.46 -12.41 -9.40
C ALA A 2 30.32 -12.95 -10.27
N VAL A 3 30.15 -14.28 -10.30
CA VAL A 3 29.00 -14.94 -10.91
C VAL A 3 27.76 -14.51 -10.14
N ARG A 4 26.90 -13.70 -10.76
CA ARG A 4 25.56 -13.44 -10.23
C ARG A 4 24.74 -14.72 -10.38
N HIS A 5 24.73 -15.56 -9.36
CA HIS A 5 23.69 -16.58 -9.24
C HIS A 5 22.36 -15.84 -9.13
N ARG A 6 21.55 -15.89 -10.20
CA ARG A 6 20.12 -15.66 -10.05
C ARG A 6 19.68 -16.71 -9.03
N PRO A 7 19.11 -16.35 -7.88
CA PRO A 7 18.58 -17.36 -6.98
C PRO A 7 17.48 -18.09 -7.75
N ALA A 8 17.83 -19.30 -8.21
CA ALA A 8 16.94 -20.19 -8.91
C ALA A 8 15.81 -20.55 -7.95
N VAL A 9 14.57 -20.41 -8.42
CA VAL A 9 13.43 -20.89 -7.63
C VAL A 9 13.52 -22.42 -7.62
N PRO A 10 13.60 -23.08 -6.45
CA PRO A 10 13.64 -24.54 -6.39
C PRO A 10 12.35 -25.12 -7.00
N PRO A 11 12.32 -26.42 -7.35
CA PRO A 11 11.12 -27.05 -7.88
C PRO A 11 9.99 -27.01 -6.85
N LEU A 12 9.12 -26.01 -6.98
CA LEU A 12 7.94 -25.82 -6.14
C LEU A 12 6.70 -26.45 -6.79
N PRO A 13 5.80 -27.04 -5.99
CA PRO A 13 4.52 -27.54 -6.50
C PRO A 13 3.59 -26.40 -6.96
N ARG A 14 3.63 -25.24 -6.27
CA ARG A 14 2.92 -24.00 -6.65
C ARG A 14 3.68 -22.77 -6.18
N LEU A 15 3.73 -21.75 -7.04
CA LEU A 15 4.30 -20.44 -6.72
C LEU A 15 3.17 -19.47 -6.38
N ARG A 16 3.12 -18.99 -5.14
CA ARG A 16 2.08 -18.10 -4.65
C ARG A 16 2.60 -17.20 -3.54
N VAL A 17 2.14 -15.95 -3.51
CA VAL A 17 2.31 -15.07 -2.36
C VAL A 17 1.18 -15.33 -1.37
N LYS A 18 1.53 -15.65 -0.11
CA LYS A 18 0.55 -16.05 0.92
C LYS A 18 -0.39 -14.91 1.30
N ASN A 19 0.15 -13.72 1.54
CA ASN A 19 -0.60 -12.52 1.88
C ASN A 19 -0.42 -11.47 0.78
N SER A 20 -1.21 -11.56 -0.28
CA SER A 20 -1.22 -10.54 -1.33
C SER A 20 -2.07 -9.35 -0.87
N VAL A 21 -1.43 -8.40 -0.19
CA VAL A 21 -2.07 -7.17 0.27
C VAL A 21 -2.25 -6.23 -0.92
N ALA A 22 -3.49 -5.82 -1.19
CA ALA A 22 -3.76 -4.76 -2.14
C ALA A 22 -3.39 -3.42 -1.51
N LYS A 23 -2.75 -2.53 -2.27
CA LYS A 23 -2.49 -1.17 -1.79
C LYS A 23 -3.83 -0.45 -1.63
N GLN A 24 -4.19 -0.16 -0.39
CA GLN A 24 -5.35 0.64 -0.07
C GLN A 24 -4.92 2.10 0.05
N GLU A 25 -5.64 3.00 -0.61
CA GLU A 25 -5.42 4.43 -0.41
C GLU A 25 -5.79 4.81 1.03
N ALA A 26 -4.99 5.71 1.62
CA ALA A 26 -5.27 6.21 2.95
C ALA A 26 -6.57 7.03 2.94
N ASN A 27 -7.31 7.00 4.04
CA ASN A 27 -8.51 7.83 4.17
C ASN A 27 -8.10 9.32 4.12
N PRO A 28 -8.68 10.14 3.23
CA PRO A 28 -8.32 11.54 3.09
C PRO A 28 -8.50 12.34 4.39
N CYS A 29 -9.49 12.00 5.22
CA CYS A 29 -9.70 12.70 6.50
C CYS A 29 -8.59 12.39 7.51
N LEU A 30 -7.99 11.19 7.46
CA LEU A 30 -6.83 10.86 8.31
C LEU A 30 -5.58 11.64 7.90
N VAL A 31 -5.44 11.97 6.61
CA VAL A 31 -4.35 12.82 6.13
C VAL A 31 -4.51 14.25 6.62
N ILE A 32 -5.72 14.81 6.53
CA ILE A 32 -5.99 16.17 7.05
C ILE A 32 -5.80 16.20 8.58
N MET A 33 -6.25 15.15 9.27
CA MET A 33 -6.07 15.02 10.72
C MET A 33 -4.59 15.00 11.11
N SER A 34 -3.75 14.25 10.40
CA SER A 34 -2.31 14.21 10.71
C SER A 34 -1.64 15.57 10.44
N GLN A 35 -2.04 16.27 9.38
CA GLN A 35 -1.58 17.65 9.12
C GLN A 35 -1.99 18.62 10.23
N MET A 36 -3.23 18.53 10.72
CA MET A 36 -3.72 19.35 11.83
C MET A 36 -2.91 19.09 13.11
N LEU A 37 -2.68 17.81 13.45
CA LEU A 37 -1.87 17.43 14.61
C LEU A 37 -0.42 17.92 14.49
N ASN A 38 0.18 17.86 13.30
CA ASN A 38 1.50 18.43 13.05
C ASN A 38 1.53 19.96 13.25
N CYS A 39 0.45 20.65 12.86
CA CYS A 39 0.30 22.08 13.07
C CYS A 39 0.24 22.43 14.56
N TRP A 40 -0.55 21.69 15.35
CA TRP A 40 -0.61 21.87 16.81
C TRP A 40 0.72 21.52 17.50
N ALA A 41 1.41 20.47 17.04
CA ALA A 41 2.72 20.12 17.57
C ALA A 41 3.76 21.24 17.38
N SER A 42 3.62 22.05 16.32
CA SER A 42 4.56 23.13 16.00
C SER A 42 4.16 24.49 16.60
N ASN A 43 2.86 24.77 16.70
CA ASN A 43 2.35 26.11 17.02
C ASN A 43 1.55 26.19 18.33
N GLY A 44 1.33 25.06 18.99
CA GLY A 44 0.42 24.93 20.12
C GLY A 44 -1.01 24.60 19.69
N GLU A 45 -1.75 23.97 20.60
CA GLU A 45 -3.16 23.65 20.43
C GLU A 45 -3.99 24.93 20.20
N GLY A 46 -4.92 24.89 19.24
CA GLY A 46 -5.87 25.99 19.01
C GLY A 46 -5.26 27.25 18.40
N ASN A 47 -4.01 27.20 17.92
CA ASN A 47 -3.38 28.32 17.24
C ASN A 47 -4.16 28.67 15.95
N ILE A 48 -4.34 29.97 15.68
CA ILE A 48 -5.06 30.52 14.52
C ILE A 48 -4.49 29.97 13.20
N ALA A 49 -3.18 29.70 13.13
CA ALA A 49 -2.52 29.09 11.98
C ALA A 49 -3.11 27.72 11.60
N CYS A 50 -3.67 26.97 12.55
CA CYS A 50 -4.22 25.63 12.34
C CYS A 50 -5.74 25.62 12.08
N LYS A 51 -6.40 26.77 12.19
CA LYS A 51 -7.88 26.88 12.11
C LYS A 51 -8.44 26.41 10.77
N GLY A 52 -7.71 26.60 9.67
CA GLY A 52 -8.09 26.08 8.36
C GLY A 52 -8.12 24.55 8.31
N LEU A 53 -7.11 23.90 8.89
CA LEU A 53 -7.03 22.44 8.97
C LEU A 53 -8.16 21.85 9.83
N GLU A 54 -8.55 22.56 10.90
CA GLU A 54 -9.70 22.17 11.73
C GLU A 54 -11.02 22.24 10.96
N THR A 55 -11.23 23.29 10.16
CA THR A 55 -12.43 23.41 9.32
C THR A 55 -12.48 22.35 8.23
N ASP A 56 -11.34 22.06 7.60
CA ASP A 56 -11.22 21.05 6.56
C ASP A 56 -11.46 19.64 7.13
N LEU A 57 -10.93 19.36 8.32
CA LEU A 57 -11.15 18.09 9.01
C LEU A 57 -12.65 17.89 9.33
N LYS A 58 -13.31 18.91 9.90
CA LYS A 58 -14.75 18.86 10.18
C LYS A 58 -15.57 18.61 8.91
N ALA A 59 -15.24 19.32 7.84
CA ALA A 59 -15.90 19.13 6.55
C ALA A 59 -15.67 17.73 5.97
N CYS A 60 -14.46 17.18 6.11
CA CYS A 60 -14.14 15.84 5.66
C CYS A 60 -14.91 14.76 6.43
N MET A 61 -14.96 14.87 7.77
CA MET A 61 -15.67 13.92 8.62
C MET A 61 -17.19 13.99 8.42
N ALA A 62 -17.76 15.19 8.22
CA ALA A 62 -19.18 15.36 7.93
C ALA A 62 -19.63 14.69 6.62
N LYS A 63 -18.74 14.63 5.62
CA LYS A 63 -19.01 13.94 4.34
C LYS A 63 -19.06 12.41 4.47
N GLY A 64 -18.56 11.83 5.57
CA GLY A 64 -18.63 10.39 5.81
C GLY A 64 -17.91 9.55 4.74
N ILE A 65 -16.76 10.02 4.25
CA ILE A 65 -16.03 9.39 3.14
C ILE A 65 -15.58 7.99 3.54
N LYS A 66 -16.17 6.98 2.89
CA LYS A 66 -15.74 5.57 2.97
C LYS A 66 -14.82 5.28 1.80
N VAL A 67 -13.58 4.87 2.09
CA VAL A 67 -12.65 4.40 1.05
C VAL A 67 -13.15 3.04 0.56
N ALA A 68 -13.38 2.93 -0.75
CA ALA A 68 -13.77 1.66 -1.35
C ALA A 68 -12.63 0.63 -1.16
N PRO A 69 -12.97 -0.64 -0.87
CA PRO A 69 -11.95 -1.67 -0.74
C PRO A 69 -11.18 -1.81 -2.07
N PRO A 70 -9.84 -1.91 -2.03
CA PRO A 70 -9.06 -2.03 -3.24
C PRO A 70 -9.37 -3.35 -3.96
N PRO A 71 -9.26 -3.39 -5.30
CA PRO A 71 -9.48 -4.61 -6.05
C PRO A 71 -8.49 -5.71 -5.64
N LYS A 72 -8.97 -6.96 -5.65
CA LYS A 72 -8.13 -8.12 -5.30
C LYS A 72 -6.97 -8.25 -6.29
N PRO A 73 -5.72 -8.41 -5.83
CA PRO A 73 -4.57 -8.49 -6.72
C PRO A 73 -4.55 -9.81 -7.48
N THR A 74 -4.26 -9.77 -8.78
CA THR A 74 -4.18 -10.96 -9.66
C THR A 74 -2.79 -11.61 -9.67
N LEU A 75 -1.88 -11.21 -8.77
CA LEU A 75 -0.49 -11.67 -8.71
C LEU A 75 -0.38 -13.21 -8.70
N ASN A 76 -1.20 -13.87 -7.89
CA ASN A 76 -1.18 -15.32 -7.73
C ASN A 76 -1.65 -16.08 -8.98
N TYR A 77 -2.52 -15.47 -9.80
CA TYR A 77 -2.92 -16.02 -11.09
C TYR A 77 -1.74 -16.03 -12.06
N HIS A 78 -1.01 -14.92 -12.15
CA HIS A 78 0.16 -14.82 -13.02
C HIS A 78 1.34 -15.68 -12.53
N ALA A 79 1.57 -15.74 -11.22
CA ALA A 79 2.62 -16.58 -10.63
C ALA A 79 2.43 -18.07 -10.98
N ALA A 80 1.19 -18.58 -10.86
CA ALA A 80 0.88 -19.95 -11.24
C ALA A 80 1.04 -20.20 -12.76
N ARG A 81 0.59 -19.27 -13.59
CA ARG A 81 0.68 -19.38 -15.06
C ARG A 81 2.13 -19.36 -15.57
N LEU A 82 3.01 -18.61 -14.92
CA LEU A 82 4.39 -18.42 -15.36
C LEU A 82 5.38 -19.43 -14.76
N LEU A 83 5.02 -20.13 -13.69
CA LEU A 83 5.88 -21.11 -13.03
C LEU A 83 6.55 -22.13 -13.99
N PRO A 84 5.83 -22.73 -14.97
CA PRO A 84 6.46 -23.67 -15.90
C PRO A 84 7.50 -23.00 -16.81
N LYS A 85 7.32 -21.72 -17.15
CA LYS A 85 8.28 -20.97 -17.97
C LYS A 85 9.54 -20.62 -17.18
N ILE A 86 9.38 -20.27 -15.91
CA ILE A 86 10.49 -19.96 -15.01
C ILE A 86 11.39 -21.19 -14.85
N HIS A 87 10.83 -22.36 -14.54
CA HIS A 87 11.62 -23.59 -14.39
C HIS A 87 12.22 -24.11 -15.72
N LYS A 88 11.59 -23.82 -16.88
CA LYS A 88 12.15 -24.20 -18.19
C LYS A 88 13.42 -23.41 -18.55
N GLN A 89 13.54 -22.16 -18.11
CA GLN A 89 14.74 -21.36 -18.31
C GLN A 89 15.92 -21.84 -17.43
N GLU A 90 15.64 -22.52 -16.32
CA GLU A 90 16.67 -23.08 -15.41
C GLU A 90 17.26 -24.42 -15.89
N LYS A 91 16.51 -25.19 -16.69
CA LYS A 91 16.96 -26.50 -17.21
C LYS A 91 17.79 -26.41 -18.50
N LYS A 92 18.07 -25.20 -18.99
CA LYS A 92 18.79 -24.94 -20.24
C LYS A 92 20.16 -24.35 -19.93
#